data_AF-A0A0F7RSS6-F1
#
_entry.id   AF-A0A0F7RSS6-F1
#
_cell.length_a   1.000
_cell.length_b   1.000
_cell.length_c   1.000
_cell.angle_alpha   90.00
_cell.angle_beta   90.00
_cell.angle_gamma   90.00
#
_symmetry.space_group_name_H-M   'P 1'
#
loop_
_entity.id
_entity.type
_entity.pdbx_description
1 polymer ?
#
loop_
_entity_poly.entity_id
_entity_poly.type
_entity_poly.pdbx_seq_one_letter_code
_entity_poly.pdbx_strand_id
1 'polypeptide(L)'
;MSTRRKDQPGSGPQADASDYSSSSVSIPIEEIVQSRRILQSSYRKFFFCHVLALVPSLVILIAALLGSLQTRQLCHLEDANQVNASDGHLHSTHSEYHKGQCRSILDGQLLASTLALGLVGWLASYTSRKDTVIVTVAIAMQVLIAESLRVLSFYWACCILVTALYLYPIQERYSHRPDVLLQVSSNSVPDWAWRLSFRDPRFFVAAWSSIAWALAEFGFGAFQILHQVALYRPADVGDDTSGFLVDGDALQQGRATAGQSGFSLLSGHPGVSTEQVPTPERSSGKARRMSASRAFEQARQRLELEEEVERFLIAKERSEVEAVLGVPLPEIPVALCALWRVDAMLWSIGSSLLLSASFTHAQGALGRLSHDRFDLSRHFHLLPPFDGYGITFVVLVVLHTIVSSLWATSLPYLGFATTTYASLLFGLAIMVASLARWGLLI
;
A
#
# COMPACT_ATOMS: atom_id res chain seq x y z
N MET A 1 63.95 -23.45 -25.25
CA MET A 1 64.03 -22.74 -23.95
C MET A 1 63.40 -23.65 -22.89
N SER A 2 64.05 -24.21 -21.87
CA SER A 2 65.36 -23.94 -21.23
C SER A 2 65.47 -22.47 -20.76
N THR A 3 65.63 -22.10 -19.48
CA THR A 3 65.76 -22.85 -18.21
C THR A 3 64.59 -22.43 -17.26
N ARG A 4 64.48 -22.69 -15.94
CA ARG A 4 65.41 -23.22 -14.91
C ARG A 4 64.64 -23.86 -13.73
N ARG A 5 65.25 -24.86 -13.08
CA ARG A 5 64.82 -25.48 -11.80
C ARG A 5 65.69 -24.90 -10.67
N LYS A 6 65.13 -24.64 -9.48
CA LYS A 6 65.91 -24.38 -8.26
C LYS A 6 65.24 -25.01 -7.04
N ASP A 7 65.60 -26.25 -6.77
CA ASP A 7 65.32 -26.90 -5.50
C ASP A 7 66.21 -26.28 -4.41
N GLN A 8 65.71 -26.17 -3.19
CA GLN A 8 66.56 -26.02 -2.00
C GLN A 8 65.91 -26.75 -0.81
N PRO A 9 66.60 -27.74 -0.20
CA PRO A 9 66.13 -28.41 1.01
C PRO A 9 66.62 -27.67 2.27
N GLY A 10 65.86 -27.72 3.36
CA GLY A 10 66.26 -27.08 4.63
C GLY A 10 65.33 -27.39 5.79
N SER A 11 65.71 -28.38 6.60
CA SER A 11 65.46 -28.49 8.05
C SER A 11 64.06 -28.12 8.62
N GLY A 12 63.32 -29.15 9.06
CA GLY A 12 62.76 -29.09 10.42
C GLY A 12 63.90 -29.20 11.46
N PRO A 13 63.66 -29.01 12.77
CA PRO A 13 62.40 -29.30 13.47
C PRO A 13 61.90 -28.21 14.44
N GLN A 14 60.59 -28.23 14.77
CA GLN A 14 60.15 -28.25 16.18
C GLN A 14 58.66 -28.60 16.25
N ALA A 15 58.36 -29.67 16.98
CA ALA A 15 57.02 -29.95 17.45
C ALA A 15 56.86 -29.22 18.79
N ASP A 16 56.61 -27.91 18.73
CA ASP A 16 56.20 -27.17 19.92
C ASP A 16 54.80 -27.64 20.31
N ALA A 17 54.74 -28.39 21.41
CA ALA A 17 53.50 -28.77 22.07
C ALA A 17 52.88 -27.51 22.69
N SER A 18 52.28 -26.66 21.85
CA SER A 18 51.56 -25.47 22.29
C SER A 18 50.41 -25.90 23.19
N ASP A 19 50.43 -25.44 24.43
CA ASP A 19 49.41 -25.74 25.43
C ASP A 19 48.01 -25.53 24.85
N TYR A 20 47.21 -26.61 24.82
CA TYR A 20 45.75 -26.53 24.74
C TYR A 20 45.22 -26.01 26.07
N SER A 21 45.61 -24.79 26.42
CA SER A 21 44.99 -24.00 27.46
C SER A 21 43.56 -23.80 27.04
N SER A 22 42.69 -24.64 27.61
CA SER A 22 41.27 -24.68 27.34
C SER A 22 40.64 -23.48 28.03
N SER A 23 40.87 -22.31 27.40
CA SER A 23 40.25 -21.04 27.72
C SER A 23 38.75 -21.21 27.56
N SER A 24 38.11 -21.68 28.63
CA SER A 24 36.66 -21.67 28.76
C SER A 24 36.24 -20.20 28.79
N VAL A 25 35.99 -19.64 27.60
CA VAL A 25 35.40 -18.33 27.42
C VAL A 25 33.99 -18.44 27.99
N SER A 26 33.89 -18.20 29.30
CA SER A 26 32.63 -18.09 30.01
C SER A 26 31.98 -16.79 29.56
N ILE A 27 31.25 -16.87 28.45
CA ILE A 27 30.38 -15.79 27.97
C ILE A 27 29.53 -15.38 29.17
N PRO A 28 29.67 -14.14 29.68
CA PRO A 28 28.99 -13.76 30.90
C PRO A 28 27.48 -13.85 30.69
N ILE A 29 26.78 -14.44 31.65
CA ILE A 29 25.33 -14.74 31.54
C ILE A 29 24.52 -13.47 31.24
N GLU A 30 25.01 -12.31 31.67
CA GLU A 30 24.43 -10.99 31.40
C GLU A 30 24.45 -10.62 29.90
N GLU A 31 25.49 -11.01 29.16
CA GLU A 31 25.60 -10.79 27.71
C GLU A 31 24.59 -11.66 26.94
N ILE A 32 24.36 -12.90 27.40
CA ILE A 32 23.31 -13.79 26.90
C ILE A 32 21.92 -13.18 27.15
N VAL A 33 21.69 -12.62 28.34
CA VAL A 33 20.41 -11.95 28.70
C VAL A 33 20.20 -10.63 27.94
N GLN A 34 21.28 -9.93 27.59
CA GLN A 34 21.23 -8.70 26.79
C GLN A 34 20.97 -9.01 25.31
N SER A 35 21.69 -9.97 24.73
CA SER A 35 21.49 -10.45 23.36
C SER A 35 20.07 -11.01 23.16
N ARG A 36 19.52 -11.73 24.16
CA ARG A 36 18.12 -12.21 24.13
C ARG A 36 17.09 -11.08 24.14
N ARG A 37 17.34 -9.96 24.83
CA ARG A 37 16.48 -8.76 24.80
C ARG A 37 16.54 -8.03 23.46
N ILE A 38 17.72 -7.95 22.84
CA ILE A 38 17.89 -7.39 21.48
C ILE A 38 17.14 -8.26 20.46
N LEU A 39 17.28 -9.60 20.53
CA LEU A 39 16.50 -10.51 19.68
C LEU A 39 14.99 -10.37 19.90
N GLN A 40 14.51 -10.27 21.14
CA GLN A 40 13.09 -10.06 21.42
C GLN A 40 12.56 -8.72 20.92
N SER A 41 13.35 -7.64 21.00
CA SER A 41 13.00 -6.33 20.44
C SER A 41 12.90 -6.41 18.91
N SER A 42 13.90 -7.00 18.25
CA SER A 42 13.92 -7.19 16.80
C SER A 42 12.78 -8.10 16.32
N TYR A 43 12.54 -9.22 16.99
CA TYR A 43 11.43 -10.13 16.70
C TYR A 43 10.07 -9.46 16.89
N ARG A 44 9.91 -8.60 17.90
CA ARG A 44 8.67 -7.84 18.14
C ARG A 44 8.45 -6.76 17.09
N LYS A 45 9.51 -6.08 16.62
CA LYS A 45 9.43 -5.16 15.46
C LYS A 45 9.06 -5.92 14.18
N PHE A 46 9.75 -7.04 13.90
CA PHE A 46 9.44 -7.91 12.76
C PHE A 46 7.98 -8.40 12.79
N PHE A 47 7.53 -8.94 13.93
CA PHE A 47 6.15 -9.38 14.13
C PHE A 47 5.14 -8.25 13.93
N PHE A 48 5.43 -7.05 14.45
CA PHE A 48 4.56 -5.89 14.26
C PHE A 48 4.46 -5.45 12.80
N CYS A 49 5.58 -5.42 12.06
CA CYS A 49 5.59 -5.17 10.62
C CYS A 49 4.86 -6.28 9.84
N HIS A 50 4.97 -7.55 10.26
CA HIS A 50 4.28 -8.68 9.64
C HIS A 50 2.77 -8.62 9.88
N VAL A 51 2.33 -8.24 11.08
CA VAL A 51 0.91 -8.00 11.40
C VAL A 51 0.37 -6.80 10.64
N LEU A 52 1.13 -5.70 10.52
CA LEU A 52 0.76 -4.55 9.69
C LEU A 52 0.64 -4.93 8.20
N ALA A 53 1.54 -5.78 7.69
CA ALA A 53 1.47 -6.29 6.32
C ALA A 53 0.23 -7.17 6.05
N LEU A 54 -0.37 -7.77 7.09
CA LEU A 54 -1.63 -8.50 7.00
C LEU A 54 -2.87 -7.60 7.04
N VAL A 55 -2.77 -6.34 7.52
CA VAL A 55 -3.92 -5.43 7.60
C VAL A 55 -4.55 -5.16 6.22
N PRO A 56 -3.80 -4.85 5.13
CA PRO A 56 -4.39 -4.71 3.80
C PRO A 56 -5.12 -5.97 3.33
N SER A 57 -4.55 -7.16 3.57
CA SER A 57 -5.18 -8.44 3.22
C SER A 57 -6.50 -8.65 3.98
N LEU A 58 -6.53 -8.25 5.26
CA LEU A 58 -7.71 -8.36 6.13
C LEU A 58 -8.79 -7.32 5.76
N VAL A 59 -8.40 -6.11 5.34
CA VAL A 59 -9.32 -5.10 4.78
C VAL A 59 -9.93 -5.58 3.46
N ILE A 60 -9.12 -6.15 2.55
CA ILE A 60 -9.61 -6.75 1.30
C ILE A 60 -10.57 -7.91 1.59
N LEU A 61 -10.26 -8.76 2.58
CA LEU A 61 -11.14 -9.85 3.02
C LEU A 61 -12.49 -9.31 3.53
N ILE A 62 -12.48 -8.28 4.38
CA ILE A 62 -13.70 -7.66 4.91
C ILE A 62 -14.51 -7.02 3.78
N ALA A 63 -13.87 -6.30 2.85
CA ALA A 63 -14.54 -5.71 1.70
C ALA A 63 -15.18 -6.78 0.78
N ALA A 64 -14.49 -7.90 0.54
CA ALA A 64 -15.04 -9.03 -0.21
C ALA A 64 -16.21 -9.71 0.50
N LEU A 65 -16.13 -9.88 1.83
CA LEU A 65 -17.22 -10.39 2.67
C LEU A 65 -18.44 -9.46 2.67
N LEU A 66 -18.25 -8.15 2.83
CA LEU A 66 -19.34 -7.18 2.79
C LEU A 66 -20.00 -7.13 1.40
N GLY A 67 -19.19 -7.20 0.34
CA GLY A 67 -19.69 -7.32 -1.03
C GLY A 67 -20.52 -8.58 -1.27
N SER A 68 -20.07 -9.74 -0.76
CA SER A 68 -20.81 -11.00 -0.88
C SER A 68 -22.09 -11.03 -0.02
N LEU A 69 -22.12 -10.32 1.10
CA LEU A 69 -23.33 -10.15 1.90
C LEU A 69 -24.36 -9.25 1.21
N GLN A 70 -23.94 -8.16 0.55
CA GLN A 70 -24.87 -7.30 -0.21
C GLN A 70 -25.42 -7.98 -1.46
N THR A 71 -24.59 -8.70 -2.23
CA THR A 71 -25.10 -9.49 -3.38
C THR A 71 -26.06 -10.58 -2.93
N ARG A 72 -25.83 -11.23 -1.78
CA ARG A 72 -26.77 -12.19 -1.19
C ARG A 72 -28.09 -11.55 -0.77
N GLN A 73 -28.10 -10.32 -0.26
CA GLN A 73 -29.35 -9.60 0.04
C GLN A 73 -30.13 -9.26 -1.22
N LEU A 74 -29.47 -8.83 -2.29
CA LEU A 74 -30.09 -8.56 -3.59
C LEU A 74 -30.74 -9.81 -4.18
N CYS A 75 -30.04 -10.96 -4.19
CA CYS A 75 -30.62 -12.22 -4.67
C CYS A 75 -31.79 -12.76 -3.83
N HIS A 76 -31.95 -12.32 -2.56
CA HIS A 76 -33.11 -12.69 -1.72
C HIS A 76 -34.33 -11.77 -1.91
N LEU A 77 -34.14 -10.52 -2.34
CA LEU A 77 -35.23 -9.58 -2.61
C LEU A 77 -36.09 -9.98 -3.81
N GLU A 78 -35.50 -10.67 -4.79
CA GLU A 78 -36.16 -11.08 -6.03
C GLU A 78 -37.13 -12.26 -5.81
N ASP A 79 -36.77 -13.23 -4.96
CA ASP A 79 -37.63 -14.35 -4.55
C ASP A 79 -38.91 -13.86 -3.84
N ALA A 80 -38.84 -12.79 -3.04
CA ALA A 80 -39.96 -12.33 -2.21
C ALA A 80 -41.09 -11.65 -3.02
N ASN A 81 -40.76 -10.90 -4.07
CA ASN A 81 -41.75 -10.22 -4.91
C ASN A 81 -42.48 -11.17 -5.88
N GLN A 82 -41.85 -12.29 -6.26
CA GLN A 82 -42.42 -13.21 -7.24
C GLN A 82 -43.60 -14.04 -6.68
N VAL A 83 -43.58 -14.36 -5.38
CA VAL A 83 -44.64 -15.13 -4.69
C VAL A 83 -45.99 -14.40 -4.68
N ASN A 84 -46.00 -13.07 -4.61
CA ASN A 84 -47.23 -12.28 -4.55
C ASN A 84 -47.87 -11.99 -5.93
N ALA A 85 -47.24 -12.43 -7.03
CA ALA A 85 -47.70 -12.16 -8.40
C ALA A 85 -48.36 -13.37 -9.08
N SER A 86 -48.40 -14.54 -8.44
CA SER A 86 -48.78 -15.81 -9.06
C SER A 86 -50.19 -16.31 -8.70
N ASP A 87 -51.20 -15.58 -9.18
CA ASP A 87 -52.56 -16.13 -9.42
C ASP A 87 -52.89 -16.19 -10.94
N GLY A 88 -51.90 -15.86 -11.78
CA GLY A 88 -51.97 -15.88 -13.25
C GLY A 88 -51.27 -17.12 -13.84
N HIS A 89 -52.06 -18.12 -14.24
CA HIS A 89 -51.59 -19.46 -14.61
C HIS A 89 -50.93 -19.53 -16.01
N LEU A 90 -49.67 -19.07 -16.21
CA LEU A 90 -48.90 -19.32 -17.45
C LEU A 90 -47.35 -19.27 -17.27
N HIS A 91 -46.67 -20.32 -17.78
CA HIS A 91 -45.21 -20.50 -17.98
C HIS A 91 -44.21 -20.36 -16.80
N SER A 92 -44.09 -21.46 -16.04
CA SER A 92 -43.10 -21.66 -14.95
C SER A 92 -41.64 -21.93 -15.37
N THR A 93 -41.29 -21.92 -16.67
CA THR A 93 -40.00 -22.47 -17.16
C THR A 93 -38.81 -21.50 -17.11
N HIS A 94 -38.99 -20.25 -16.70
CA HIS A 94 -37.94 -19.23 -16.69
C HIS A 94 -37.25 -18.98 -15.34
N SER A 95 -37.76 -19.54 -14.23
CA SER A 95 -37.30 -19.21 -12.87
C SER A 95 -36.03 -19.97 -12.44
N GLU A 96 -35.87 -21.25 -12.80
CA GLU A 96 -34.73 -22.06 -12.32
C GLU A 96 -33.35 -21.57 -12.81
N TYR A 97 -33.28 -20.97 -14.01
CA TYR A 97 -32.00 -20.58 -14.61
C TYR A 97 -31.28 -19.46 -13.83
N HIS A 98 -32.03 -18.54 -13.20
CA HIS A 98 -31.45 -17.45 -12.41
C HIS A 98 -30.84 -17.92 -11.08
N LYS A 99 -31.39 -18.98 -10.48
CA LYS A 99 -30.96 -19.47 -9.16
C LYS A 99 -29.56 -20.10 -9.17
N GLY A 100 -29.14 -20.64 -10.32
CA GLY A 100 -27.77 -21.16 -10.52
C GLY A 100 -26.71 -20.07 -10.65
N GLN A 101 -27.01 -18.96 -11.33
CA GLN A 101 -26.02 -17.91 -11.61
C GLN A 101 -25.57 -17.15 -10.35
N CYS A 102 -26.49 -16.74 -9.46
CA CYS A 102 -26.11 -16.02 -8.24
C CYS A 102 -25.17 -16.87 -7.35
N ARG A 103 -25.39 -18.19 -7.27
CA ARG A 103 -24.52 -19.11 -6.53
C ARG A 103 -23.13 -19.23 -7.18
N SER A 104 -23.07 -19.39 -8.49
CA SER A 104 -21.79 -19.45 -9.24
C SER A 104 -20.95 -18.18 -9.07
N ILE A 105 -21.58 -17.01 -9.00
CA ILE A 105 -20.88 -15.73 -8.79
C ILE A 105 -20.30 -15.66 -7.37
N LEU A 106 -21.08 -16.07 -6.35
CA LEU A 106 -20.63 -16.08 -4.95
C LEU A 106 -19.45 -17.05 -4.73
N ASP A 107 -19.55 -18.26 -5.29
CA ASP A 107 -18.51 -19.29 -5.18
C ASP A 107 -17.21 -18.83 -5.88
N GLY A 108 -17.32 -18.18 -7.05
CA GLY A 108 -16.17 -17.57 -7.75
C GLY A 108 -15.50 -16.44 -6.96
N GLN A 109 -16.29 -15.57 -6.32
CA GLN A 109 -15.78 -14.47 -5.51
C GLN A 109 -15.09 -14.97 -4.23
N LEU A 110 -15.62 -16.02 -3.60
CA LEU A 110 -15.00 -16.67 -2.44
C LEU A 110 -13.67 -17.32 -2.84
N LEU A 111 -13.64 -18.10 -3.93
CA LEU A 111 -12.46 -18.81 -4.40
C LEU A 111 -11.33 -17.85 -4.81
N ALA A 112 -11.65 -16.76 -5.52
CA ALA A 112 -10.69 -15.70 -5.83
C ALA A 112 -10.10 -15.04 -4.58
N SER A 113 -10.94 -14.77 -3.56
CA SER A 113 -10.51 -14.20 -2.28
C SER A 113 -9.60 -15.17 -1.51
N THR A 114 -9.94 -16.47 -1.47
CA THR A 114 -9.11 -17.50 -0.82
C THR A 114 -7.77 -17.71 -1.53
N LEU A 115 -7.74 -17.69 -2.87
CA LEU A 115 -6.49 -17.72 -3.63
C LEU A 115 -5.61 -16.51 -3.34
N ALA A 116 -6.18 -15.29 -3.28
CA ALA A 116 -5.41 -14.08 -2.95
C ALA A 116 -4.73 -14.18 -1.57
N LEU A 117 -5.44 -14.66 -0.54
CA LEU A 117 -4.87 -14.90 0.79
C LEU A 117 -3.80 -15.99 0.78
N GLY A 118 -4.04 -17.10 0.09
CA GLY A 118 -3.08 -18.20 -0.04
C GLY A 118 -1.80 -17.75 -0.73
N LEU A 119 -1.91 -16.88 -1.74
CA LEU A 119 -0.79 -16.28 -2.45
C LEU A 119 0.05 -15.38 -1.52
N VAL A 120 -0.60 -14.50 -0.75
CA VAL A 120 0.08 -13.63 0.24
C VAL A 120 0.78 -14.47 1.32
N GLY A 121 0.13 -15.51 1.85
CA GLY A 121 0.72 -16.41 2.83
C GLY A 121 1.90 -17.22 2.28
N TRP A 122 1.81 -17.71 1.04
CA TRP A 122 2.90 -18.40 0.35
C TRP A 122 4.10 -17.48 0.12
N LEU A 123 3.87 -16.22 -0.24
CA LEU A 123 4.91 -15.22 -0.44
C LEU A 123 5.67 -14.90 0.84
N ALA A 124 4.96 -14.73 1.96
CA ALA A 124 5.56 -14.54 3.28
C ALA A 124 6.49 -15.71 3.68
N SER A 125 6.28 -16.91 3.12
CA SER A 125 7.12 -18.10 3.35
C SER A 125 8.27 -18.24 2.35
N TYR A 126 8.10 -17.79 1.10
CA TYR A 126 9.08 -17.98 0.02
C TYR A 126 10.24 -16.96 0.01
N THR A 127 10.09 -15.82 0.69
CA THR A 127 11.05 -14.70 0.79
C THR A 127 12.38 -15.01 1.51
N SER A 128 12.74 -16.28 1.71
CA SER A 128 13.80 -16.69 2.65
C SER A 128 15.11 -17.24 2.03
N ARG A 129 15.24 -17.43 0.70
CA ARG A 129 16.35 -18.25 0.15
C ARG A 129 17.20 -17.73 -1.03
N LYS A 130 16.84 -16.69 -1.80
CA LYS A 130 17.70 -16.11 -2.87
C LYS A 130 17.36 -14.64 -3.19
N ASP A 131 18.21 -13.72 -2.76
CA ASP A 131 17.92 -12.27 -2.70
C ASP A 131 17.33 -11.67 -4.00
N THR A 132 17.96 -11.90 -5.16
CA THR A 132 17.48 -11.35 -6.44
C THR A 132 16.12 -11.93 -6.87
N VAL A 133 15.92 -13.24 -6.67
CA VAL A 133 14.66 -13.91 -7.05
C VAL A 133 13.53 -13.48 -6.12
N ILE A 134 13.82 -13.25 -4.84
CA ILE A 134 12.86 -12.74 -3.86
C ILE A 134 12.34 -11.37 -4.30
N VAL A 135 13.23 -10.45 -4.69
CA VAL A 135 12.83 -9.10 -5.16
C VAL A 135 11.94 -9.18 -6.40
N THR A 136 12.32 -9.94 -7.43
CA THR A 136 11.48 -10.09 -8.64
C THR A 136 10.12 -10.73 -8.34
N VAL A 137 10.07 -11.75 -7.49
CA VAL A 137 8.79 -12.40 -7.11
C VAL A 137 7.92 -11.45 -6.28
N ALA A 138 8.49 -10.66 -5.37
CA ALA A 138 7.76 -9.66 -4.60
C ALA A 138 7.17 -8.57 -5.50
N ILE A 139 7.96 -8.04 -6.45
CA ILE A 139 7.51 -7.08 -7.46
C ILE A 139 6.37 -7.67 -8.29
N ALA A 140 6.53 -8.88 -8.84
CA ALA A 140 5.53 -9.54 -9.68
C ALA A 140 4.18 -9.69 -8.97
N MET A 141 4.20 -9.95 -7.67
CA MET A 141 3.01 -10.17 -6.86
C MET A 141 2.36 -8.86 -6.40
N GLN A 142 3.16 -7.84 -6.06
CA GLN A 142 2.64 -6.48 -5.85
C GLN A 142 1.92 -5.96 -7.09
N VAL A 143 2.54 -6.15 -8.27
CA VAL A 143 1.95 -5.85 -9.58
C VAL A 143 0.64 -6.64 -9.78
N LEU A 144 0.65 -7.97 -9.61
CA LEU A 144 -0.53 -8.81 -9.79
C LEU A 144 -1.70 -8.38 -8.90
N ILE A 145 -1.43 -8.05 -7.62
CA ILE A 145 -2.42 -7.55 -6.67
C ILE A 145 -2.94 -6.18 -7.11
N ALA A 146 -2.06 -5.26 -7.52
CA ALA A 146 -2.46 -3.93 -7.98
C ALA A 146 -3.35 -3.97 -9.24
N GLU A 147 -2.95 -4.73 -10.28
CA GLU A 147 -3.79 -4.89 -11.47
C GLU A 147 -5.14 -5.57 -11.14
N SER A 148 -5.14 -6.55 -10.24
CA SER A 148 -6.38 -7.23 -9.79
C SER A 148 -7.34 -6.26 -9.08
N LEU A 149 -6.80 -5.39 -8.21
CA LEU A 149 -7.58 -4.36 -7.52
C LEU A 149 -8.12 -3.28 -8.48
N ARG A 150 -7.39 -2.96 -9.56
CA ARG A 150 -7.87 -2.07 -10.63
C ARG A 150 -9.03 -2.70 -11.42
N VAL A 151 -8.94 -3.98 -11.80
CA VAL A 151 -10.08 -4.71 -12.42
C VAL A 151 -11.30 -4.69 -11.48
N LEU A 152 -11.10 -5.02 -10.21
CA LEU A 152 -12.17 -5.07 -9.22
C LEU A 152 -12.80 -3.68 -8.99
N SER A 153 -11.98 -2.63 -8.93
CA SER A 153 -12.43 -1.23 -8.82
C SER A 153 -13.27 -0.81 -10.03
N PHE A 154 -12.83 -1.14 -11.24
CA PHE A 154 -13.59 -0.84 -12.46
C PHE A 154 -14.90 -1.64 -12.54
N TYR A 155 -14.90 -2.91 -12.13
CA TYR A 155 -16.10 -3.72 -12.01
C TYR A 155 -17.13 -3.10 -11.06
N TRP A 156 -16.73 -2.72 -9.84
CA TRP A 156 -17.61 -2.04 -8.89
C TRP A 156 -18.17 -0.73 -9.45
N ALA A 157 -17.33 0.07 -10.12
CA ALA A 157 -17.76 1.32 -10.72
C ALA A 157 -18.75 1.10 -11.88
N CYS A 158 -18.59 0.02 -12.67
CA CYS A 158 -19.55 -0.41 -13.67
C CYS A 158 -20.88 -0.89 -13.05
N CYS A 159 -20.85 -1.64 -11.93
CA CYS A 159 -22.06 -2.02 -11.19
C CYS A 159 -22.83 -0.80 -10.70
N ILE A 160 -22.14 0.21 -10.17
CA ILE A 160 -22.74 1.49 -9.75
C ILE A 160 -23.36 2.21 -10.95
N LEU A 161 -22.65 2.29 -12.09
CA LEU A 161 -23.16 2.91 -13.32
C LEU A 161 -24.44 2.23 -13.83
N VAL A 162 -24.44 0.90 -13.95
CA VAL A 162 -25.61 0.12 -14.41
C VAL A 162 -26.77 0.30 -13.44
N THR A 163 -26.52 0.30 -12.13
CA THR A 163 -27.55 0.55 -11.10
C THR A 163 -28.13 1.95 -11.23
N ALA A 164 -27.30 2.98 -11.42
CA ALA A 164 -27.76 4.36 -11.61
C ALA A 164 -28.60 4.51 -12.89
N LEU A 165 -28.16 3.93 -14.01
CA LEU A 165 -28.90 3.94 -15.28
C LEU A 165 -30.24 3.18 -15.20
N TYR A 166 -30.31 2.13 -14.40
CA TYR A 166 -31.55 1.38 -14.16
C TYR A 166 -32.55 2.13 -13.28
N LEU A 167 -32.06 2.85 -12.25
CA LEU A 167 -32.91 3.64 -11.35
C LEU A 167 -33.39 4.97 -11.95
N TYR A 168 -32.60 5.60 -12.82
CA TYR A 168 -32.92 6.89 -13.44
C TYR A 168 -34.34 6.98 -14.06
N PRO A 169 -34.78 6.08 -14.96
CA PRO A 169 -36.12 6.18 -15.58
C PRO A 169 -37.28 5.88 -14.62
N ILE A 170 -37.03 5.31 -13.44
CA ILE A 170 -38.06 5.15 -12.40
C ILE A 170 -38.38 6.53 -11.81
N GLN A 171 -37.37 7.38 -11.62
CA GLN A 171 -37.53 8.69 -10.98
C GLN A 171 -38.30 9.69 -11.88
N GLU A 172 -38.07 9.69 -13.19
CA GLU A 172 -38.80 10.57 -14.13
C GLU A 172 -40.28 10.18 -14.32
N ARG A 173 -40.62 8.90 -14.17
CA ARG A 173 -42.03 8.44 -14.24
C ARG A 173 -42.91 8.93 -13.09
N TYR A 174 -42.31 9.35 -11.97
CA TYR A 174 -43.04 9.96 -10.86
C TYR A 174 -43.23 11.47 -11.02
N SER A 175 -42.52 12.14 -11.96
CA SER A 175 -42.61 13.59 -12.17
C SER A 175 -43.43 14.00 -13.39
N HIS A 176 -43.61 13.16 -14.42
CA HIS A 176 -44.38 13.53 -15.62
C HIS A 176 -45.62 12.66 -15.92
N ARG A 177 -46.73 13.37 -16.13
CA ARG A 177 -48.05 12.87 -16.55
C ARG A 177 -48.00 12.35 -18.00
N PRO A 178 -48.65 11.21 -18.33
CA PRO A 178 -48.53 10.61 -19.66
C PRO A 178 -49.40 11.34 -20.69
N ASP A 179 -48.78 11.78 -21.80
CA ASP A 179 -49.52 12.17 -23.00
C ASP A 179 -48.75 11.80 -24.28
N VAL A 180 -49.49 11.24 -25.24
CA VAL A 180 -49.16 10.91 -26.64
C VAL A 180 -48.17 9.76 -26.91
N LEU A 181 -48.76 8.64 -27.33
CA LEU A 181 -48.10 7.51 -28.02
C LEU A 181 -47.68 7.90 -29.46
N LEU A 182 -46.39 7.81 -29.79
CA LEU A 182 -45.94 7.69 -31.19
C LEU A 182 -44.80 6.67 -31.32
N GLN A 183 -45.18 5.44 -31.64
CA GLN A 183 -44.32 4.25 -31.61
C GLN A 183 -43.55 4.08 -32.94
N VAL A 184 -42.44 4.81 -33.11
CA VAL A 184 -41.58 4.67 -34.31
C VAL A 184 -40.65 3.45 -34.15
N SER A 185 -41.08 2.31 -34.69
CA SER A 185 -40.27 1.09 -34.73
C SER A 185 -39.11 1.21 -35.74
N SER A 186 -37.91 1.46 -35.24
CA SER A 186 -36.66 1.38 -36.00
C SER A 186 -35.78 0.27 -35.42
N ASN A 187 -35.95 -0.96 -35.94
CA ASN A 187 -35.30 -2.18 -35.43
C ASN A 187 -33.81 -2.33 -35.81
N SER A 188 -33.20 -1.35 -36.49
CA SER A 188 -31.75 -1.30 -36.65
C SER A 188 -31.08 -0.91 -35.33
N VAL A 189 -30.46 -1.88 -34.66
CA VAL A 189 -29.46 -1.59 -33.61
C VAL A 189 -28.33 -0.82 -34.29
N PRO A 190 -28.00 0.41 -33.89
CA PRO A 190 -26.96 1.18 -34.58
C PRO A 190 -25.58 0.56 -34.39
N ASP A 191 -24.80 0.45 -35.47
CA ASP A 191 -23.45 -0.16 -35.45
C ASP A 191 -22.47 0.53 -34.47
N TRP A 192 -22.75 1.78 -34.09
CA TRP A 192 -21.96 2.49 -33.08
C TRP A 192 -22.05 1.87 -31.68
N ALA A 193 -23.09 1.09 -31.37
CA ALA A 193 -23.27 0.45 -30.06
C ALA A 193 -22.19 -0.59 -29.73
N TRP A 194 -21.43 -1.05 -30.74
CA TRP A 194 -20.39 -2.09 -30.62
C TRP A 194 -18.96 -1.56 -30.68
N ARG A 195 -18.76 -0.26 -30.92
CA ARG A 195 -17.42 0.35 -30.99
C ARG A 195 -17.09 1.03 -29.68
N LEU A 196 -15.94 0.71 -29.09
CA LEU A 196 -15.38 1.52 -28.01
C LEU A 196 -15.22 2.95 -28.51
N SER A 197 -15.81 3.87 -27.77
CA SER A 197 -15.81 5.29 -28.08
C SER A 197 -15.73 6.06 -26.77
N PHE A 198 -15.05 7.21 -26.80
CA PHE A 198 -15.06 8.18 -25.70
C PHE A 198 -16.47 8.65 -25.29
N ARG A 199 -17.49 8.39 -26.13
CA ARG A 199 -18.91 8.67 -25.84
C ARG A 199 -19.61 7.58 -25.01
N ASP A 200 -19.01 6.41 -24.84
CA ASP A 200 -19.54 5.37 -23.95
C ASP A 200 -19.47 5.86 -22.50
N PRO A 201 -20.56 5.83 -21.70
CA PRO A 201 -20.50 6.23 -20.29
C PRO A 201 -19.47 5.43 -19.48
N ARG A 202 -19.14 4.20 -19.90
CA ARG A 202 -18.08 3.38 -19.30
C ARG A 202 -16.68 3.97 -19.47
N PHE A 203 -16.43 4.78 -20.51
CA PHE A 203 -15.17 5.50 -20.67
C PHE A 203 -14.96 6.51 -19.54
N PHE A 204 -15.99 7.29 -19.19
CA PHE A 204 -15.89 8.26 -18.09
C PHE A 204 -15.65 7.55 -16.74
N VAL A 205 -16.32 6.43 -16.51
CA VAL A 205 -16.11 5.60 -15.32
C VAL A 205 -14.69 5.03 -15.27
N ALA A 206 -14.17 4.54 -16.41
CA ALA A 206 -12.79 4.07 -16.54
C ALA A 206 -11.78 5.21 -16.27
N ALA A 207 -11.98 6.38 -16.87
CA ALA A 207 -11.13 7.55 -16.72
C ALA A 207 -11.08 8.01 -15.24
N TRP A 208 -12.23 8.21 -14.60
CA TRP A 208 -12.29 8.62 -13.19
C TRP A 208 -11.70 7.57 -12.25
N SER A 209 -11.95 6.28 -12.47
CA SER A 209 -11.33 5.19 -11.70
C SER A 209 -9.80 5.20 -11.86
N SER A 210 -9.30 5.35 -13.10
CA SER A 210 -7.86 5.39 -13.39
C SER A 210 -7.15 6.61 -12.77
N ILE A 211 -7.79 7.79 -12.79
CA ILE A 211 -7.29 9.01 -12.15
C ILE A 211 -7.28 8.85 -10.62
N ALA A 212 -8.32 8.24 -10.03
CA ALA A 212 -8.37 7.99 -8.60
C ALA A 212 -7.24 7.06 -8.12
N TRP A 213 -6.96 5.99 -8.87
CA TRP A 213 -5.81 5.11 -8.60
C TRP A 213 -4.47 5.83 -8.73
N ALA A 214 -4.26 6.59 -9.81
CA ALA A 214 -3.04 7.35 -10.02
C ALA A 214 -2.80 8.42 -8.95
N LEU A 215 -3.87 9.09 -8.47
CA LEU A 215 -3.78 10.06 -7.37
C LEU A 215 -3.48 9.37 -6.03
N ALA A 216 -4.04 8.19 -5.76
CA ALA A 216 -3.73 7.42 -4.56
C ALA A 216 -2.27 6.95 -4.54
N GLU A 217 -1.78 6.42 -5.66
CA GLU A 217 -0.39 5.98 -5.83
C GLU A 217 0.59 7.16 -5.78
N PHE A 218 0.25 8.29 -6.41
CA PHE A 218 1.01 9.55 -6.31
C PHE A 218 1.09 10.05 -4.86
N GLY A 219 -0.04 10.13 -4.16
CA GLY A 219 -0.11 10.63 -2.78
C GLY A 219 0.67 9.77 -1.81
N PHE A 220 0.52 8.44 -1.90
CA PHE A 220 1.28 7.49 -1.09
C PHE A 220 2.78 7.54 -1.40
N GLY A 221 3.15 7.61 -2.69
CA GLY A 221 4.54 7.73 -3.11
C GLY A 221 5.20 9.07 -2.72
N ALA A 222 4.44 10.18 -2.75
CA ALA A 222 4.90 11.48 -2.27
C ALA A 222 5.12 11.47 -0.75
N PHE A 223 4.19 10.87 0.01
CA PHE A 223 4.34 10.69 1.45
C PHE A 223 5.59 9.86 1.81
N GLN A 224 5.84 8.76 1.08
CA GLN A 224 7.07 7.97 1.25
C GLN A 224 8.35 8.78 1.01
N ILE A 225 8.41 9.59 -0.06
CA ILE A 225 9.58 10.46 -0.32
C ILE A 225 9.74 11.50 0.79
N LEU A 226 8.65 12.15 1.22
CA LEU A 226 8.72 13.13 2.30
C LEU A 226 9.19 12.50 3.63
N HIS A 227 8.77 11.27 3.92
CA HIS A 227 9.28 10.51 5.06
C HIS A 227 10.77 10.18 4.92
N GLN A 228 11.23 9.75 3.74
CA GLN A 228 12.64 9.49 3.47
C GLN A 228 13.49 10.78 3.56
N VAL A 229 12.99 11.91 3.05
CA VAL A 229 13.67 13.22 3.15
C VAL A 229 13.71 13.72 4.61
N ALA A 230 12.70 13.38 5.44
CA ALA A 230 12.74 13.72 6.86
C ALA A 230 13.90 13.04 7.62
N LEU A 231 14.37 11.86 7.16
CA LEU A 231 15.58 11.21 7.69
C LEU A 231 16.88 11.99 7.42
N TYR A 232 16.86 12.90 6.43
CA TYR A 232 17.98 13.78 6.09
C TYR A 232 17.88 15.15 6.77
N ARG A 233 16.84 15.41 7.56
CA ARG A 233 16.87 16.57 8.46
C ARG A 233 18.11 16.42 9.35
N PRO A 234 19.05 17.37 9.35
CA PRO A 234 20.18 17.27 10.25
C PRO A 234 19.64 17.16 11.67
N ALA A 235 19.95 16.06 12.36
CA ALA A 235 19.74 15.99 13.80
C ALA A 235 20.48 17.20 14.37
N ASP A 236 19.73 18.14 14.93
CA ASP A 236 20.17 19.53 15.05
C ASP A 236 21.57 19.55 15.65
N VAL A 237 22.52 20.18 14.94
CA VAL A 237 23.85 20.44 15.48
C VAL A 237 23.60 21.17 16.79
N GLY A 238 23.89 20.48 17.90
CA GLY A 238 23.54 20.95 19.22
C GLY A 238 23.98 22.39 19.35
N ASP A 239 23.05 23.26 19.71
CA ASP A 239 23.29 24.71 19.74
C ASP A 239 24.12 25.05 21.00
N ASP A 240 25.37 24.55 21.00
CA ASP A 240 26.45 24.82 21.95
C ASP A 240 26.79 26.32 21.97
N THR A 241 26.21 27.12 21.07
CA THR A 241 26.06 28.58 21.16
C THR A 241 25.41 29.01 22.48
N SER A 242 24.65 28.13 23.16
CA SER A 242 24.18 28.35 24.53
C SER A 242 25.30 28.30 25.61
N GLY A 243 26.51 27.88 25.25
CA GLY A 243 27.72 27.93 26.08
C GLY A 243 28.59 29.18 25.90
N PHE A 244 28.26 30.09 24.98
CA PHE A 244 29.03 31.34 24.75
C PHE A 244 28.23 32.63 25.06
N LEU A 245 27.25 32.56 25.96
CA LEU A 245 26.86 33.73 26.74
C LEU A 245 27.90 33.95 27.85
N VAL A 246 28.98 34.62 27.44
CA VAL A 246 30.03 35.20 28.27
C VAL A 246 29.45 35.92 29.49
N ASP A 247 30.09 35.75 30.65
CA ASP A 247 29.89 36.57 31.85
C ASP A 247 29.97 38.08 31.52
N GLY A 248 28.80 38.68 31.31
CA GLY A 248 28.61 40.11 31.08
C GLY A 248 27.95 40.76 32.29
N ASP A 249 28.60 40.67 33.44
CA ASP A 249 28.03 41.11 34.72
C ASP A 249 27.92 42.66 34.80
N ALA A 250 26.91 43.11 35.54
CA ALA A 250 26.64 44.50 35.93
C ALA A 250 26.48 45.59 34.84
N LEU A 251 25.22 45.87 34.44
CA LEU A 251 24.54 47.15 34.77
C LEU A 251 23.05 47.23 34.32
N GLN A 252 22.16 47.06 35.29
CA GLN A 252 21.08 48.02 35.62
C GLN A 252 20.47 48.90 34.50
N GLN A 253 19.38 48.46 33.86
CA GLN A 253 18.25 49.36 33.56
C GLN A 253 16.95 48.56 33.30
N GLY A 254 15.88 48.85 34.05
CA GLY A 254 14.60 48.16 33.87
C GLY A 254 13.70 48.81 32.82
N ARG A 255 12.95 47.99 32.06
CA ARG A 255 11.69 48.41 31.42
C ARG A 255 10.76 47.21 31.20
N ALA A 256 9.50 47.36 31.57
CA ALA A 256 8.47 46.32 31.44
C ALA A 256 7.67 46.45 30.14
N THR A 257 7.37 45.32 29.49
CA THR A 257 6.20 44.99 28.62
C THR A 257 6.43 43.55 28.14
N ALA A 258 5.64 42.50 28.43
CA ALA A 258 4.20 42.22 28.28
C ALA A 258 3.97 41.17 27.15
N GLY A 259 3.15 40.13 27.42
CA GLY A 259 2.86 39.00 26.50
C GLY A 259 3.58 37.70 26.91
N GLN A 260 3.09 36.79 27.76
CA GLN A 260 1.75 36.20 28.02
C GLN A 260 1.48 34.90 27.23
N SER A 261 1.03 33.87 27.99
CA SER A 261 0.65 32.49 27.61
C SER A 261 1.78 31.44 27.57
N GLY A 262 1.65 30.25 28.19
CA GLY A 262 0.74 29.87 29.28
C GLY A 262 0.34 28.39 29.32
N PHE A 263 1.02 27.57 30.13
CA PHE A 263 0.39 26.43 30.81
C PHE A 263 1.24 25.95 32.01
N SER A 264 0.82 26.31 33.22
CA SER A 264 1.38 25.80 34.49
C SER A 264 0.43 26.14 35.64
N LEU A 265 -0.66 25.39 35.73
CA LEU A 265 -1.63 25.47 36.82
C LEU A 265 -2.13 24.06 37.15
N LEU A 266 -1.66 23.51 38.28
CA LEU A 266 -2.50 23.20 39.45
C LEU A 266 -1.70 22.44 40.51
N SER A 267 -1.00 23.21 41.35
CA SER A 267 -0.75 22.83 42.75
C SER A 267 -1.91 23.40 43.57
N GLY A 268 -2.52 22.59 44.42
CA GLY A 268 -3.67 22.99 45.24
C GLY A 268 -3.76 22.15 46.52
N HIS A 269 -3.10 22.61 47.58
CA HIS A 269 -3.29 22.17 48.97
C HIS A 269 -4.25 23.18 49.64
N PRO A 270 -5.23 22.76 50.47
CA PRO A 270 -5.00 22.32 51.86
C PRO A 270 -5.75 21.00 52.18
N GLY A 271 -5.56 20.27 53.28
CA GLY A 271 -4.95 20.61 54.58
C GLY A 271 -6.01 20.53 55.68
N VAL A 272 -6.03 19.45 56.47
CA VAL A 272 -6.71 19.33 57.79
C VAL A 272 -6.00 18.22 58.59
N SER A 273 -5.79 18.48 59.88
CA SER A 273 -5.11 17.59 60.84
C SER A 273 -6.02 16.49 61.40
N THR A 274 -5.45 15.40 61.93
CA THR A 274 -5.50 15.01 63.37
C THR A 274 -4.86 13.63 63.62
N GLU A 275 -4.43 13.40 64.86
CA GLU A 275 -3.99 12.15 65.51
C GLU A 275 -2.61 11.57 65.19
N GLN A 276 -1.67 11.86 66.10
CA GLN A 276 -0.39 11.20 66.25
C GLN A 276 -0.57 9.87 67.02
N VAL A 277 -0.17 8.76 66.40
CA VAL A 277 0.18 7.53 67.12
C VAL A 277 1.71 7.36 67.03
N PRO A 278 2.46 7.39 68.15
CA PRO A 278 3.91 7.30 68.11
C PRO A 278 4.38 5.85 67.95
N THR A 279 4.63 5.41 66.72
CA THR A 279 5.31 4.12 66.45
C THR A 279 6.81 4.31 66.22
N PRO A 280 7.68 3.46 66.82
CA PRO A 280 9.13 3.64 66.75
C PRO A 280 9.76 2.82 65.62
N GLU A 281 10.16 3.44 64.50
CA GLU A 281 11.16 2.84 63.60
C GLU A 281 11.93 3.88 62.75
N ARG A 282 13.05 4.38 63.30
CA ARG A 282 13.81 5.51 62.74
C ARG A 282 15.16 5.08 62.14
N SER A 283 15.14 4.26 61.09
CA SER A 283 16.37 3.88 60.34
C SER A 283 16.21 3.64 58.83
N SER A 284 15.01 3.28 58.33
CA SER A 284 14.80 2.79 56.95
C SER A 284 14.91 3.85 55.83
N GLY A 285 14.81 5.15 56.15
CA GLY A 285 14.72 6.22 55.14
C GLY A 285 15.93 6.40 54.19
N LYS A 286 17.13 5.94 54.58
CA LYS A 286 18.36 6.16 53.80
C LYS A 286 18.49 5.19 52.61
N ALA A 287 17.99 3.96 52.74
CA ALA A 287 18.00 2.97 51.67
C ALA A 287 17.09 3.39 50.48
N ARG A 288 15.90 3.94 50.79
CA ARG A 288 14.91 4.35 49.77
C ARG A 288 15.38 5.50 48.88
N ARG A 289 16.21 6.42 49.39
CA ARG A 289 16.83 7.48 48.56
C ARG A 289 17.86 6.93 47.58
N MET A 290 18.69 5.96 48.00
CA MET A 290 19.68 5.36 47.10
C MET A 290 19.03 4.50 46.00
N SER A 291 17.92 3.82 46.27
CA SER A 291 17.18 3.09 45.23
C SER A 291 16.57 4.02 44.18
N ALA A 292 16.06 5.19 44.59
CA ALA A 292 15.51 6.18 43.67
C ALA A 292 16.59 6.80 42.75
N SER A 293 17.78 7.10 43.29
CA SER A 293 18.92 7.61 42.50
C SER A 293 19.33 6.64 41.40
N ARG A 294 19.51 5.36 41.73
CA ARG A 294 19.88 4.32 40.75
C ARG A 294 18.81 4.09 39.69
N ALA A 295 17.53 4.17 40.07
CA ALA A 295 16.44 4.07 39.10
C ALA A 295 16.43 5.24 38.11
N PHE A 296 16.79 6.45 38.56
CA PHE A 296 16.89 7.63 37.71
C PHE A 296 18.11 7.55 36.76
N GLU A 297 19.28 7.14 37.26
CA GLU A 297 20.46 6.87 36.42
C GLU A 297 20.19 5.78 35.37
N GLN A 298 19.52 4.68 35.77
CA GLN A 298 19.16 3.62 34.82
C GLN A 298 18.11 4.08 33.79
N ALA A 299 17.18 4.97 34.16
CA ALA A 299 16.24 5.56 33.21
C ALA A 299 16.96 6.49 32.22
N ARG A 300 17.91 7.30 32.70
CA ARG A 300 18.76 8.15 31.85
C ARG A 300 19.61 7.35 30.88
N GLN A 301 20.32 6.32 31.34
CA GLN A 301 21.09 5.42 30.48
C GLN A 301 20.23 4.71 29.43
N ARG A 302 18.97 4.39 29.74
CA ARG A 302 18.04 3.84 28.75
C ARG A 302 17.66 4.86 27.69
N LEU A 303 17.38 6.12 28.07
CA LEU A 303 17.09 7.18 27.11
C LEU A 303 18.29 7.46 26.20
N GLU A 304 19.51 7.55 26.76
CA GLU A 304 20.75 7.73 26.00
C GLU A 304 20.99 6.57 25.01
N LEU A 305 20.73 5.31 25.42
CA LEU A 305 20.87 4.14 24.56
C LEU A 305 19.72 3.98 23.55
N GLU A 306 18.50 4.39 23.89
CA GLU A 306 17.36 4.44 22.97
C GLU A 306 17.62 5.48 21.86
N GLU A 307 18.14 6.65 22.21
CA GLU A 307 18.56 7.70 21.26
C GLU A 307 19.73 7.24 20.38
N GLU A 308 20.75 6.58 20.95
CA GLU A 308 21.87 6.04 20.16
C GLU A 308 21.39 4.96 19.18
N VAL A 309 20.49 4.06 19.60
CA VAL A 309 19.87 3.05 18.73
C VAL A 309 19.00 3.69 17.64
N GLU A 310 18.30 4.79 17.93
CA GLU A 310 17.54 5.54 16.95
C GLU A 310 18.45 6.20 15.90
N ARG A 311 19.53 6.87 16.34
CA ARG A 311 20.55 7.45 15.45
C ARG A 311 21.19 6.37 14.55
N PHE A 312 21.54 5.20 15.09
CA PHE A 312 22.06 4.08 14.30
C PHE A 312 21.02 3.52 13.31
N LEU A 313 19.73 3.49 13.69
CA LEU A 313 18.67 3.01 12.81
C LEU A 313 18.44 3.98 11.64
N ILE A 314 18.41 5.30 11.90
CA ILE A 314 18.32 6.34 10.87
C ILE A 314 19.54 6.31 9.95
N ALA A 315 20.76 6.22 10.51
CA ALA A 315 21.99 6.15 9.72
C ALA A 315 22.02 4.89 8.83
N LYS A 316 21.52 3.76 9.34
CA LYS A 316 21.38 2.52 8.59
C LYS A 316 20.36 2.67 7.46
N GLU A 317 19.14 3.13 7.75
CA GLU A 317 18.07 3.30 6.75
C GLU A 317 18.52 4.25 5.63
N ARG A 318 19.20 5.33 5.99
CA ARG A 318 19.88 6.21 5.04
C ARG A 318 20.86 5.44 4.16
N SER A 319 21.79 4.67 4.73
CA SER A 319 22.77 3.91 3.95
C SER A 319 22.15 2.87 3.01
N GLU A 320 21.03 2.25 3.40
CA GLU A 320 20.29 1.31 2.54
C GLU A 320 19.62 2.04 1.35
N VAL A 321 19.05 3.23 1.59
CA VAL A 321 18.50 4.09 0.51
C VAL A 321 19.60 4.58 -0.44
N GLU A 322 20.73 5.04 0.08
CA GLU A 322 21.87 5.50 -0.73
C GLU A 322 22.49 4.35 -1.56
N ALA A 323 22.56 3.14 -1.01
CA ALA A 323 23.01 1.94 -1.73
C ALA A 323 22.07 1.52 -2.88
N VAL A 324 20.76 1.74 -2.74
CA VAL A 324 19.77 1.45 -3.80
C VAL A 324 19.77 2.53 -4.89
N LEU A 325 19.93 3.81 -4.52
CA LEU A 325 19.89 4.93 -5.45
C LEU A 325 21.24 5.20 -6.14
N GLY A 326 22.35 4.73 -5.57
CA GLY A 326 23.71 4.99 -6.06
C GLY A 326 24.23 6.41 -5.79
N VAL A 327 23.37 7.31 -5.28
CA VAL A 327 23.65 8.71 -4.95
C VAL A 327 22.84 9.12 -3.70
N PRO A 328 23.32 10.08 -2.89
CA PRO A 328 22.59 10.55 -1.72
C PRO A 328 21.34 11.33 -2.10
N LEU A 329 20.23 11.08 -1.39
CA LEU A 329 18.90 11.62 -1.72
C LEU A 329 18.86 13.16 -1.88
N PRO A 330 19.59 13.98 -1.09
CA PRO A 330 19.60 15.44 -1.22
C PRO A 330 20.25 15.96 -2.51
N GLU A 331 21.08 15.16 -3.19
CA GLU A 331 21.70 15.55 -4.46
C GLU A 331 20.78 15.31 -5.66
N ILE A 332 19.71 14.52 -5.50
CA ILE A 332 18.74 14.27 -6.57
C ILE A 332 17.85 15.51 -6.75
N PRO A 333 17.83 16.14 -7.95
CA PRO A 333 16.97 17.27 -8.22
C PRO A 333 15.49 16.94 -7.97
N VAL A 334 14.79 17.79 -7.19
CA VAL A 334 13.36 17.63 -6.88
C VAL A 334 12.50 17.45 -8.14
N ALA A 335 12.91 18.06 -9.26
CA ALA A 335 12.26 17.89 -10.57
C ALA A 335 12.30 16.45 -11.09
N LEU A 336 13.39 15.69 -10.87
CA LEU A 336 13.47 14.27 -11.26
C LEU A 336 12.62 13.39 -10.33
N CYS A 337 12.59 13.68 -9.03
CA CYS A 337 11.69 13.00 -8.09
C CYS A 337 10.21 13.22 -8.45
N ALA A 338 9.84 14.44 -8.84
CA ALA A 338 8.51 14.75 -9.36
C ALA A 338 8.22 14.03 -10.68
N LEU A 339 9.18 14.00 -11.60
CA LEU A 339 9.04 13.31 -12.89
C LEU A 339 8.82 11.79 -12.73
N TRP A 340 9.54 11.15 -11.81
CA TRP A 340 9.35 9.74 -11.47
C TRP A 340 7.94 9.45 -10.90
N ARG A 341 7.36 10.41 -10.15
CA ARG A 341 5.98 10.29 -9.68
C ARG A 341 4.96 10.50 -10.81
N VAL A 342 5.23 11.40 -11.77
CA VAL A 342 4.42 11.56 -12.99
C VAL A 342 4.47 10.31 -13.86
N ASP A 343 5.64 9.68 -14.02
CA ASP A 343 5.79 8.39 -14.71
C ASP A 343 4.89 7.30 -14.10
N ALA A 344 4.94 7.11 -12.79
CA ALA A 344 4.06 6.16 -12.10
C ALA A 344 2.56 6.49 -12.32
N MET A 345 2.17 7.76 -12.37
CA MET A 345 0.79 8.16 -12.71
C MET A 345 0.43 7.82 -14.16
N LEU A 346 1.29 8.11 -15.13
CA LEU A 346 1.06 7.79 -16.55
C LEU A 346 0.91 6.29 -16.76
N TRP A 347 1.76 5.50 -16.10
CA TRP A 347 1.66 4.04 -16.06
C TRP A 347 0.31 3.58 -15.51
N SER A 348 -0.07 4.08 -14.32
CA SER A 348 -1.30 3.71 -13.62
C SER A 348 -2.57 4.06 -14.41
N ILE A 349 -2.61 5.26 -15.02
CA ILE A 349 -3.71 5.70 -15.90
C ILE A 349 -3.76 4.83 -17.15
N GLY A 350 -2.61 4.64 -17.82
CA GLY A 350 -2.49 3.89 -19.06
C GLY A 350 -2.91 2.43 -18.92
N SER A 351 -2.38 1.72 -17.92
CA SER A 351 -2.72 0.32 -17.64
C SER A 351 -4.20 0.17 -17.28
N SER A 352 -4.72 1.01 -16.37
CA SER A 352 -6.13 1.01 -15.98
C SER A 352 -7.07 1.26 -17.15
N LEU A 353 -6.77 2.24 -18.02
CA LEU A 353 -7.57 2.54 -19.21
C LEU A 353 -7.50 1.41 -20.26
N LEU A 354 -6.34 0.78 -20.44
CA LEU A 354 -6.19 -0.33 -21.41
C LEU A 354 -6.92 -1.59 -20.94
N LEU A 355 -6.84 -1.87 -19.64
CA LEU A 355 -7.48 -3.00 -18.99
C LEU A 355 -9.01 -2.85 -18.95
N SER A 356 -9.49 -1.67 -18.55
CA SER A 356 -10.93 -1.33 -18.60
C SER A 356 -11.48 -1.30 -20.02
N ALA A 357 -10.71 -0.88 -21.04
CA ALA A 357 -11.11 -1.02 -22.44
C ALA A 357 -11.31 -2.50 -22.83
N SER A 358 -10.38 -3.38 -22.50
CA SER A 358 -10.52 -4.82 -22.77
C SER A 358 -11.66 -5.47 -21.99
N PHE A 359 -11.86 -5.08 -20.73
CA PHE A 359 -13.02 -5.52 -19.93
C PHE A 359 -14.34 -5.04 -20.55
N THR A 360 -14.43 -3.77 -20.93
CA THR A 360 -15.60 -3.15 -21.59
C THR A 360 -15.93 -3.82 -22.92
N HIS A 361 -14.91 -4.17 -23.71
CA HIS A 361 -15.07 -4.95 -24.94
C HIS A 361 -15.66 -6.34 -24.64
N ALA A 362 -15.16 -7.01 -23.60
CA ALA A 362 -15.65 -8.33 -23.18
C ALA A 362 -17.06 -8.30 -22.56
N GLN A 363 -17.49 -7.17 -21.98
CA GLN A 363 -18.87 -6.97 -21.50
C GLN A 363 -19.89 -6.85 -22.65
N GLY A 364 -19.45 -6.50 -23.86
CA GLY A 364 -20.32 -6.24 -25.01
C GLY A 364 -20.96 -4.84 -25.02
N ALA A 365 -21.94 -4.65 -25.92
CA ALA A 365 -22.72 -3.41 -26.01
C ALA A 365 -23.60 -3.24 -24.76
N LEU A 366 -23.57 -2.05 -24.17
CA LEU A 366 -24.30 -1.75 -22.93
C LEU A 366 -25.83 -1.84 -23.11
N GLY A 367 -26.36 -1.27 -24.20
CA GLY A 367 -27.80 -1.23 -24.46
C GLY A 367 -28.18 -0.12 -25.44
N ARG A 368 -29.48 0.08 -25.65
CA ARG A 368 -30.01 1.26 -26.37
C ARG A 368 -30.69 2.18 -25.36
N LEU A 369 -30.17 3.38 -25.22
CA LEU A 369 -30.87 4.46 -24.53
C LEU A 369 -32.00 4.93 -25.44
N SER A 370 -33.24 4.57 -25.11
CA SER A 370 -34.46 5.14 -25.70
C SER A 370 -34.94 6.28 -24.81
N HIS A 371 -35.73 7.21 -25.36
CA HIS A 371 -36.11 8.45 -24.67
C HIS A 371 -36.74 8.23 -23.28
N ASP A 372 -37.53 7.16 -23.10
CA ASP A 372 -38.28 6.89 -21.85
C ASP A 372 -37.84 5.60 -21.12
N ARG A 373 -36.79 4.93 -21.64
CA ARG A 373 -36.25 3.68 -21.06
C ARG A 373 -34.84 3.37 -21.57
N PHE A 374 -33.98 3.00 -20.63
CA PHE A 374 -32.73 2.30 -20.91
C PHE A 374 -32.97 0.79 -21.00
N ASP A 375 -32.92 0.23 -22.22
CA ASP A 375 -33.00 -1.21 -22.44
C ASP A 375 -31.59 -1.81 -22.53
N LEU A 376 -31.22 -2.58 -21.49
CA LEU A 376 -29.94 -3.28 -21.40
C LEU A 376 -29.84 -4.34 -22.50
N SER A 377 -28.68 -4.45 -23.16
CA SER A 377 -28.49 -5.44 -24.23
C SER A 377 -28.56 -6.87 -23.68
N ARG A 378 -29.22 -7.79 -24.41
CA ARG A 378 -29.20 -9.23 -24.07
C ARG A 378 -27.80 -9.85 -24.11
N HIS A 379 -26.84 -9.18 -24.75
CA HIS A 379 -25.44 -9.58 -24.84
C HIS A 379 -24.55 -8.85 -23.82
N PHE A 380 -25.13 -8.06 -22.91
CA PHE A 380 -24.36 -7.38 -21.86
C PHE A 380 -24.08 -8.35 -20.70
N HIS A 381 -22.81 -8.58 -20.43
CA HIS A 381 -22.37 -9.37 -19.28
C HIS A 381 -21.77 -8.44 -18.22
N LEU A 382 -22.43 -8.32 -17.06
CA LEU A 382 -21.97 -7.45 -15.97
C LEU A 382 -20.53 -7.80 -15.53
N LEU A 383 -20.30 -9.09 -15.30
CA LEU A 383 -18.97 -9.68 -15.18
C LEU A 383 -18.69 -10.49 -16.47
N PRO A 384 -17.80 -10.02 -17.35
CA PRO A 384 -17.47 -10.73 -18.57
C PRO A 384 -16.59 -11.97 -18.27
N PRO A 385 -16.61 -13.00 -19.14
CA PRO A 385 -15.72 -14.15 -19.00
C PRO A 385 -14.25 -13.70 -19.08
N PHE A 386 -13.39 -14.33 -18.26
CA PHE A 386 -11.97 -13.98 -18.18
C PHE A 386 -11.27 -14.01 -19.55
N ASP A 387 -11.64 -14.94 -20.43
CA ASP A 387 -11.07 -15.08 -21.77
C ASP A 387 -11.12 -13.79 -22.62
N GLY A 388 -12.11 -12.93 -22.38
CA GLY A 388 -12.28 -11.68 -23.14
C GLY A 388 -11.31 -10.55 -22.75
N TYR A 389 -10.74 -10.56 -21.55
CA TYR A 389 -9.82 -9.51 -21.06
C TYR A 389 -8.53 -10.05 -20.42
N GLY A 390 -8.47 -11.35 -20.12
CA GLY A 390 -7.40 -12.03 -19.41
C GLY A 390 -6.05 -11.98 -20.12
N ILE A 391 -6.04 -11.99 -21.46
CA ILE A 391 -4.81 -11.79 -22.24
C ILE A 391 -4.24 -10.38 -21.98
N THR A 392 -5.07 -9.33 -22.01
CA THR A 392 -4.61 -7.96 -21.68
C THR A 392 -4.13 -7.87 -20.23
N PHE A 393 -4.84 -8.51 -19.30
CA PHE A 393 -4.43 -8.58 -17.89
C PHE A 393 -3.05 -9.24 -17.71
N VAL A 394 -2.85 -10.44 -18.25
CA VAL A 394 -1.58 -11.17 -18.15
C VAL A 394 -0.44 -10.40 -18.83
N VAL A 395 -0.68 -9.83 -20.01
CA VAL A 395 0.31 -8.99 -20.71
C VAL A 395 0.69 -7.78 -19.87
N LEU A 396 -0.28 -7.06 -19.28
CA LEU A 396 0.00 -5.92 -18.41
C LEU A 396 0.78 -6.33 -17.15
N VAL A 397 0.40 -7.43 -16.47
CA VAL A 397 1.10 -7.93 -15.28
C VAL A 397 2.55 -8.32 -15.62
N VAL A 398 2.77 -9.07 -16.69
CA VAL A 398 4.13 -9.47 -17.13
C VAL A 398 4.95 -8.24 -17.52
N LEU A 399 4.35 -7.32 -18.27
CA LEU A 399 5.04 -6.13 -18.74
C LEU A 399 5.40 -5.17 -17.60
N HIS A 400 4.47 -4.90 -16.69
CA HIS A 400 4.71 -4.11 -15.48
C HIS A 400 5.82 -4.75 -14.62
N THR A 401 5.76 -6.07 -14.41
CA THR A 401 6.80 -6.81 -13.68
C THR A 401 8.19 -6.65 -14.33
N ILE A 402 8.28 -6.77 -15.66
CA ILE A 402 9.53 -6.59 -16.40
C ILE A 402 10.03 -5.14 -16.25
N VAL A 403 9.18 -4.13 -16.44
CA VAL A 403 9.55 -2.71 -16.34
C VAL A 403 10.01 -2.35 -14.92
N SER A 404 9.27 -2.75 -13.89
CA SER A 404 9.64 -2.51 -12.49
C SER A 404 10.94 -3.23 -12.11
N SER A 405 11.13 -4.47 -12.59
CA SER A 405 12.39 -5.21 -12.38
C SER A 405 13.55 -4.54 -13.10
N LEU A 406 13.38 -4.13 -14.36
CA LEU A 406 14.38 -3.40 -15.14
C LEU A 406 14.73 -2.07 -14.48
N TRP A 407 13.74 -1.30 -13.98
CA TRP A 407 13.98 -0.05 -13.27
C TRP A 407 14.83 -0.29 -12.02
N ALA A 408 14.43 -1.25 -11.18
CA ALA A 408 15.15 -1.60 -9.95
C ALA A 408 16.58 -2.11 -10.22
N THR A 409 16.80 -2.91 -11.27
CA THR A 409 18.14 -3.40 -11.63
C THR A 409 18.99 -2.36 -12.35
N SER A 410 18.40 -1.44 -13.12
CA SER A 410 19.15 -0.48 -13.96
C SER A 410 19.60 0.77 -13.20
N LEU A 411 18.90 1.12 -12.11
CA LEU A 411 19.20 2.30 -11.29
C LEU A 411 20.69 2.44 -10.92
N PRO A 412 21.37 1.41 -10.35
CA PRO A 412 22.79 1.52 -9.99
C PRO A 412 23.76 1.56 -11.18
N TYR A 413 23.34 1.19 -12.40
CA TYR A 413 24.22 1.14 -13.57
C TYR A 413 24.06 2.33 -14.52
N LEU A 414 22.82 2.81 -14.72
CA LEU A 414 22.49 3.87 -15.68
C LEU A 414 22.20 5.22 -15.02
N GLY A 415 22.01 5.23 -13.69
CA GLY A 415 21.66 6.41 -12.90
C GLY A 415 20.17 6.78 -12.98
N PHE A 416 19.69 7.42 -11.91
CA PHE A 416 18.27 7.71 -11.68
C PHE A 416 17.57 8.48 -12.82
N ALA A 417 18.27 9.41 -13.48
CA ALA A 417 17.67 10.23 -14.54
C ALA A 417 17.33 9.41 -15.79
N THR A 418 18.26 8.59 -16.28
CA THR A 418 18.09 7.84 -17.53
C THR A 418 17.02 6.76 -17.40
N THR A 419 16.98 6.07 -16.25
CA THR A 419 15.94 5.07 -15.97
C THR A 419 14.55 5.71 -15.89
N THR A 420 14.44 6.87 -15.24
CA THR A 420 13.18 7.63 -15.13
C THR A 420 12.69 8.15 -16.47
N TYR A 421 13.57 8.64 -17.35
CA TYR A 421 13.15 9.04 -18.71
C TYR A 421 12.72 7.85 -19.57
N ALA A 422 13.39 6.70 -19.43
CA ALA A 422 13.04 5.48 -20.15
C ALA A 422 11.68 4.92 -19.70
N SER A 423 11.40 4.88 -18.40
CA SER A 423 10.09 4.46 -17.88
C SER A 423 8.99 5.45 -18.26
N LEU A 424 9.24 6.77 -18.16
CA LEU A 424 8.29 7.83 -18.56
C LEU A 424 7.81 7.67 -20.02
N LEU A 425 8.73 7.40 -20.96
CA LEU A 425 8.38 7.13 -22.36
C LEU A 425 7.49 5.90 -22.50
N PHE A 426 7.72 4.89 -21.65
CA PHE A 426 6.97 3.64 -21.68
C PHE A 426 5.57 3.79 -21.06
N GLY A 427 5.44 4.50 -19.94
CA GLY A 427 4.15 4.91 -19.38
C GLY A 427 3.34 5.79 -20.33
N LEU A 428 3.98 6.75 -20.99
CA LEU A 428 3.36 7.58 -22.04
C LEU A 428 2.85 6.73 -23.21
N ALA A 429 3.65 5.76 -23.68
CA ALA A 429 3.27 4.88 -24.78
C ALA A 429 2.03 4.03 -24.45
N ILE A 430 1.94 3.47 -23.23
CA ILE A 430 0.74 2.74 -22.80
C ILE A 430 -0.46 3.67 -22.65
N MET A 431 -0.29 4.89 -22.11
CA MET A 431 -1.38 5.86 -22.03
C MET A 431 -1.90 6.25 -23.42
N VAL A 432 -1.03 6.52 -24.39
CA VAL A 432 -1.44 6.83 -25.77
C VAL A 432 -2.14 5.62 -26.41
N ALA A 433 -1.63 4.40 -26.21
CA ALA A 433 -2.26 3.18 -26.71
C ALA A 433 -3.64 2.92 -26.09
N SER A 434 -3.84 3.25 -24.80
CA SER A 434 -5.13 3.10 -24.13
C SER A 434 -6.15 4.13 -24.63
N LEU A 435 -5.76 5.39 -24.81
CA LEU A 435 -6.59 6.44 -25.40
C LEU A 435 -6.96 6.15 -26.86
N ALA A 436 -6.02 5.59 -27.64
CA ALA A 436 -6.31 5.10 -28.99
C ALA A 436 -7.34 3.97 -28.98
N ARG A 437 -7.25 3.02 -28.03
CA ARG A 437 -8.20 1.90 -27.89
C ARG A 437 -9.61 2.34 -27.48
N TRP A 438 -9.74 3.46 -26.78
CA TRP A 438 -11.02 4.13 -26.50
C TRP A 438 -11.54 5.01 -27.65
N GLY A 439 -10.79 5.13 -28.75
CA GLY A 439 -11.18 5.96 -29.90
C GLY A 439 -11.17 7.45 -29.59
N LEU A 440 -10.28 7.92 -28.70
CA LEU A 440 -10.13 9.35 -28.37
C LEU A 440 -9.11 10.06 -29.28
N LEU A 441 -8.29 9.30 -30.01
CA LEU A 441 -7.24 9.79 -30.92
C LEU A 441 -7.61 9.63 -32.41
N ILE A 442 -8.88 9.38 -32.71
CA ILE A 442 -9.46 9.18 -34.05
C ILE A 442 -10.75 10.01 -34.17
#